data_AF-A0A5C5VTU8-F1
#
_entry.id   AF-A0A5C5VTU8-F1
#
_cell.length_a   1.000
_cell.length_b   1.000
_cell.length_c   1.000
_cell.angle_alpha   90.00
_cell.angle_beta   90.00
_cell.angle_gamma   90.00
#
_symmetry.space_group_name_H-M   'P 1'
#
loop_
_entity.id
_entity.type
_entity.pdbx_description
1 polymer ?
#
loop_
_entity_poly.entity_id
_entity_poly.type
_entity_poly.pdbx_seq_one_letter_code
_entity_poly.pdbx_strand_id
1 'polypeptide(L)'
;MALRRAIEADGRTWVAIANAAGCDKAQIGRFMRDMRSVTVETADGICAALGVECRLVRVKPGGNATPAARKAAGTTRRKVR
;
A
#
# COMPACT_ATOMS: atom_id res chain seq x y z
N MET A 1 -4.75 -3.85 -5.08
CA MET A 1 -4.97 -2.40 -5.26
C MET A 1 -4.36 -1.97 -6.59
N ALA A 2 -5.08 -1.20 -7.43
CA ALA A 2 -4.60 -0.76 -8.75
C ALA A 2 -3.36 0.16 -8.66
N LEU A 3 -3.34 1.09 -7.69
CA LEU A 3 -2.21 2.00 -7.48
C LEU A 3 -0.91 1.26 -7.14
N ARG A 4 -0.97 0.23 -6.27
CA ARG A 4 0.22 -0.59 -5.98
C ARG A 4 0.76 -1.26 -7.24
N ARG A 5 -0.13 -1.83 -8.06
CA ARG A 5 0.29 -2.48 -9.31
C ARG A 5 0.96 -1.49 -10.26
N ALA A 6 0.48 -0.24 -10.31
CA ALA A 6 1.13 0.82 -11.08
C ALA A 6 2.55 1.13 -10.56
N ILE A 7 2.72 1.24 -9.23
CA ILE A 7 4.04 1.41 -8.60
C ILE A 7 4.99 0.25 -8.92
N GLU A 8 4.49 -0.99 -8.88
CA GLU A 8 5.29 -2.18 -9.19
C GLU A 8 5.65 -2.30 -10.68
N ALA A 9 4.75 -1.86 -11.56
CA ALA A 9 4.94 -1.91 -13.02
C ALA A 9 5.89 -0.83 -13.56
N ASP A 10 6.05 0.28 -12.84
CA ASP A 10 6.89 1.41 -13.22
C ASP A 10 8.40 1.06 -13.27
N GLY A 11 8.83 0.03 -12.54
CA GLY A 11 10.21 -0.45 -12.54
C GLY A 11 11.18 0.36 -11.67
N ARG A 12 10.81 1.58 -11.23
CA ARG A 12 11.54 2.27 -10.15
C ARG A 12 11.22 1.64 -8.80
N THR A 13 12.11 1.82 -7.83
CA THR A 13 11.80 1.41 -6.45
C THR A 13 10.71 2.31 -5.88
N TRP A 14 9.84 1.76 -5.03
CA TRP A 14 8.80 2.54 -4.35
C TRP A 14 9.37 3.71 -3.52
N VAL A 15 10.63 3.61 -3.07
CA VAL A 15 11.34 4.69 -2.38
C VAL A 15 11.65 5.84 -3.33
N ALA A 16 12.08 5.54 -4.57
CA ALA A 16 12.34 6.55 -5.58
C ALA A 16 11.05 7.25 -6.00
N ILE A 17 9.95 6.52 -6.14
CA ILE A 17 8.63 7.07 -6.44
C ILE A 17 8.15 7.95 -5.28
N ALA A 18 8.33 7.53 -4.03
CA ALA A 18 8.00 8.34 -2.85
C ALA A 18 8.77 9.67 -2.83
N ASN A 19 10.07 9.65 -3.16
CA ASN A 19 10.88 10.87 -3.27
C ASN A 19 10.36 11.78 -4.38
N ALA A 20 10.08 11.23 -5.56
CA ALA A 20 9.57 11.99 -6.70
C ALA A 20 8.20 12.61 -6.41
N ALA A 21 7.36 11.92 -5.63
CA ALA A 21 6.05 12.38 -5.19
C ALA A 21 6.10 13.33 -3.97
N GLY A 22 7.28 13.60 -3.39
CA GLY A 22 7.40 14.38 -2.16
C GLY A 22 6.70 13.75 -0.93
N CYS A 23 6.49 12.43 -0.96
CA CYS A 23 5.72 11.70 0.04
C CYS A 23 6.61 11.07 1.12
N ASP A 24 6.08 10.94 2.34
CA ASP A 24 6.78 10.24 3.42
C ASP A 24 7.03 8.76 3.08
N LYS A 25 8.30 8.35 3.16
CA LYS A 25 8.73 6.97 2.83
C LYS A 25 8.11 5.95 3.77
N ALA A 26 7.91 6.27 5.05
CA ALA A 26 7.33 5.33 6.00
C ALA A 26 5.84 5.11 5.71
N GLN A 27 5.12 6.16 5.33
CA GLN A 27 3.73 6.09 4.88
C GLN A 27 3.60 5.22 3.62
N ILE A 28 4.42 5.47 2.59
CA ILE A 28 4.41 4.66 1.37
C ILE A 28 4.80 3.21 1.67
N GLY A 29 5.81 2.98 2.51
CA GLY A 29 6.22 1.64 2.92
C GLY A 29 5.11 0.88 3.67
N ARG A 30 4.31 1.56 4.50
CA ARG A 30 3.14 0.96 5.15
C ARG A 30 2.04 0.62 4.15
N PHE A 31 1.81 1.48 3.16
CA PHE A 31 0.86 1.22 2.06
C PHE A 31 1.29 0.04 1.18
N MET A 32 2.57 -0.02 0.81
CA MET A 32 3.17 -1.13 0.07
C MET A 32 3.24 -2.45 0.85
N ARG A 33 2.85 -2.46 2.14
CA ARG A 33 2.72 -3.66 2.98
C ARG A 33 1.28 -3.94 3.42
N ASP A 34 0.31 -3.23 2.84
CA ASP A 34 -1.13 -3.28 3.16
C ASP A 34 -1.43 -3.01 4.65
N MET A 35 -0.54 -2.29 5.34
CA MET A 35 -0.74 -1.93 6.74
C MET A 35 -1.57 -0.64 6.88
N ARG A 36 -1.68 0.16 5.82
CA ARG A 36 -2.44 1.42 5.81
C ARG A 36 -2.91 1.75 4.41
N SER A 37 -4.04 2.44 4.30
CA SER A 37 -4.44 3.16 3.09
C SER A 37 -3.68 4.49 2.93
N VAL A 38 -3.74 5.08 1.75
CA VAL A 38 -3.26 6.43 1.47
C VAL A 38 -4.44 7.38 1.32
N THR A 39 -4.20 8.66 1.60
CA THR A 39 -5.18 9.72 1.27
C THR A 39 -5.24 9.92 -0.24
N VAL A 40 -6.31 10.56 -0.71
CA VAL A 40 -6.46 10.93 -2.13
C VAL A 40 -5.31 11.83 -2.57
N GLU A 41 -4.95 12.83 -1.77
CA GLU A 41 -3.83 13.74 -2.04
C GLU A 41 -2.49 13.02 -2.21
N THR A 42 -2.18 12.04 -1.34
CA THR A 42 -0.98 11.22 -1.50
C THR A 42 -1.06 10.35 -2.75
N ALA A 43 -2.24 9.79 -3.05
CA ALA A 43 -2.43 9.00 -4.27
C ALA A 43 -2.24 9.85 -5.53
N ASP A 44 -2.71 11.10 -5.55
CA ASP A 44 -2.52 12.04 -6.64
C ASP A 44 -1.05 12.40 -6.83
N GLY A 45 -0.31 12.66 -5.75
CA GLY A 45 1.14 12.90 -5.81
C GLY A 45 1.92 11.72 -6.41
N ILE A 46 1.52 10.49 -6.06
CA ILE A 46 2.09 9.27 -6.65
C ILE A 46 1.68 9.15 -8.13
N CYS A 47 0.40 9.38 -8.46
CA CYS A 47 -0.11 9.38 -9.84
C CYS A 47 0.72 10.36 -10.71
N ALA A 48 0.97 11.58 -10.23
CA ALA A 48 1.81 12.57 -10.90
C ALA A 48 3.27 12.11 -11.08
N ALA A 49 3.88 11.53 -10.04
CA ALA A 49 5.26 11.02 -10.11
C ALA A 49 5.42 9.82 -11.07
N LEU A 50 4.35 9.05 -11.27
CA LEU A 50 4.26 7.95 -12.21
C LEU A 50 3.88 8.41 -13.63
N GLY A 51 3.44 9.65 -13.82
CA GLY A 51 2.93 10.14 -15.10
C GLY A 51 1.62 9.45 -15.52
N VAL A 52 0.79 9.06 -14.55
CA VAL A 52 -0.49 8.38 -14.80
C VAL A 52 -1.66 9.17 -14.21
N GLU A 53 -2.84 8.98 -14.78
CA GLU A 53 -4.06 9.63 -14.30
C GLU A 53 -4.89 8.70 -13.41
N CYS A 54 -5.39 9.28 -12.32
CA CYS A 54 -6.29 8.63 -11.39
C CYS A 54 -7.75 8.82 -11.89
N ARG A 55 -8.47 7.73 -12.22
CA ARG A 55 -9.88 7.78 -12.65
C ARG A 55 -10.80 7.13 -11.62
N LEU A 56 -11.89 7.82 -11.25
CA LEU A 56 -12.92 7.27 -10.37
C LEU A 56 -13.75 6.21 -11.11
N VAL A 57 -13.75 4.98 -10.58
CA VAL A 57 -14.53 3.86 -11.11
C VAL A 57 -15.47 3.32 -10.05
N ARG A 58 -16.73 3.07 -10.43
CA ARG A 58 -17.71 2.44 -9.54
C ARG A 58 -17.51 0.94 -9.62
N VAL A 59 -16.90 0.37 -8.60
CA VAL A 59 -16.77 -1.09 -8.46
C VAL A 59 -18.05 -1.64 -7.83
N LYS A 60 -18.67 -2.64 -8.47
CA LYS A 60 -19.72 -3.44 -7.83
C LYS A 60 -19.07 -4.16 -6.64
N PRO A 61 -19.59 -4.08 -5.41
CA PRO A 61 -19.07 -4.86 -4.30
C PRO A 61 -19.37 -6.34 -4.58
N GLY A 62 -18.39 -7.05 -5.13
CA GLY A 62 -18.55 -8.44 -5.57
C GLY A 62 -17.20 -9.10 -5.84
N GLY A 63 -16.71 -9.84 -4.83
CA GLY A 63 -15.80 -10.97 -5.02
C GLY A 63 -14.33 -10.68 -5.25
N ASN A 64 -13.60 -10.21 -4.22
CA ASN A 64 -12.22 -10.66 -4.05
C ASN A 64 -11.79 -10.58 -2.58
N ALA A 65 -11.31 -11.71 -2.08
CA ALA A 65 -11.07 -12.03 -0.69
C ALA A 65 -10.11 -11.07 0.01
N THR A 66 -10.52 -10.61 1.17
CA THR A 66 -9.65 -10.15 2.25
C THR A 66 -8.66 -11.27 2.59
N PRO A 67 -7.33 -11.06 2.66
CA PRO A 67 -6.46 -11.99 3.34
C PRO A 67 -6.61 -11.79 4.85
N ALA A 68 -7.78 -12.15 5.38
CA ALA A 68 -8.06 -12.21 6.81
C ALA A 68 -7.57 -13.56 7.35
N ALA A 69 -6.25 -13.74 7.45
CA ALA A 69 -5.64 -14.82 8.24
C ALA A 69 -4.14 -14.59 8.47
N ARG A 70 -3.76 -13.54 9.20
CA ARG A 70 -2.53 -13.63 10.00
C ARG A 70 -2.91 -14.27 11.33
N LYS A 71 -2.69 -15.59 11.44
CA LYS A 71 -2.82 -16.36 12.67
C LYS A 71 -2.17 -15.59 13.84
N ALA A 72 -2.97 -15.29 14.85
CA ALA A 72 -2.49 -15.05 16.20
C ALA A 72 -1.89 -16.37 16.71
N ALA A 73 -0.58 -16.56 16.50
CA ALA A 73 0.18 -17.54 17.27
C ALA A 73 0.56 -16.87 18.59
N GLY A 74 -0.33 -16.97 19.57
CA GLY A 74 0.03 -16.79 20.97
C GLY A 74 1.01 -17.91 21.36
N THR A 75 2.16 -17.54 21.92
CA THR A 75 2.97 -18.44 22.75
C THR A 75 3.05 -17.83 24.13
N THR A 76 2.20 -18.34 25.01
CA THR A 76 2.22 -18.14 26.45
C THR A 76 3.38 -18.92 27.08
N ARG A 77 4.09 -18.26 28.02
CA ARG A 77 4.91 -18.80 29.14
C ARG A 77 6.08 -19.77 28.86
N ARG A 78 7.26 -19.39 29.40
CA ARG A 78 7.82 -20.06 30.59
C ARG A 78 8.81 -19.15 31.34
N LYS A 79 8.45 -18.80 32.58
CA LYS A 79 9.38 -18.34 33.62
C LYS A 79 9.88 -19.61 34.30
N VAL A 80 11.18 -19.89 34.26
CA VAL A 80 11.80 -20.94 35.08
C VAL A 80 12.62 -20.24 36.16
N ARG A 81 12.49 -20.79 37.37
CA ARG A 81 13.05 -20.32 38.63
C ARG A 81 14.56 -20.24 38.62
#